data_AF-A0A265QBN3-F1
#
_entry.id   AF-A0A265QBN3-F1
#
_cell.length_a   1.000
_cell.length_b   1.000
_cell.length_c   1.000
_cell.angle_alpha   90.00
_cell.angle_beta   90.00
_cell.angle_gamma   90.00
#
_symmetry.space_group_name_H-M   'P 1'
#
loop_
_entity.id
_entity.type
_entity.pdbx_description
1 polymer ?
#
loop_
_entity_poly.entity_id
_entity_poly.type
_entity_poly.pdbx_seq_one_letter_code
_entity_poly.pdbx_strand_id
1 'polypeptide(L)'
;MKNRKIILLLTITIFLIGCSEKKEPIQLIEANGGGSTIYRNDNIKIKISDNTDEKGSIYTSILNELQKINEFSPIENLEIEISKQYIVPNIEKMIKCDAKFIETEEFKKELIKKSYGIYDNWISEGLYSKIFGQQNESIDFTTYYSNNDFSLFGARFFKPFVSKEEIESVKSASIDLVEYILKNNKKEELLKNNIEISDIEEWAEEKSIDLSYQREIESLMNRMEVYDIADKFIINTREEINGFKIDISMTEIKAKNERTKQYDTAEKIEQIILMFDRDILAVRKGIEEEAPKFYAEYKEILNNVPKIKYIFNTSVDYLPDGGFVIQPGSEEVNLKILNVHAHEYCHILFRNPFIEKGINIGISGWIGEGIANYMHGVYSESYMKMMEDGFNNIPNYTELLGTQDFTEEELKELKSLYDNLLNIYIKNDIDINNIEEIAKSKNKRIVENNLRVLHKVKFHKTLGIDLNEGNAPMDLMTEGDTMDYHKNFSFFNYLVEEYGLEKMLYLNVADFNGLTYKEVFGKTFEELKVDWMNYLKENIKDIESIL
;
A
#
# COMPACT_ATOMS: atom_id res chain seq x y z
N MET A 1 -59.06 -35.96 8.31
CA MET A 1 -58.59 -34.64 7.85
C MET A 1 -57.18 -34.44 8.42
N LYS A 2 -56.12 -34.96 7.79
CA LYS A 2 -55.30 -34.35 6.72
C LYS A 2 -54.83 -32.93 7.04
N ASN A 3 -53.57 -32.77 7.45
CA ASN A 3 -52.53 -32.22 6.56
C ASN A 3 -51.12 -32.48 7.15
N ARG A 4 -50.41 -33.42 6.50
CA ARG A 4 -48.97 -33.66 6.65
C ARG A 4 -48.22 -32.51 5.95
N LYS A 5 -47.29 -31.85 6.64
CA LYS A 5 -46.30 -30.97 6.00
C LYS A 5 -45.32 -31.83 5.22
N ILE A 6 -45.23 -31.57 3.93
CA ILE A 6 -44.32 -32.21 2.98
C ILE A 6 -42.97 -31.52 3.12
N ILE A 7 -41.97 -32.25 3.61
CA ILE A 7 -40.55 -31.93 3.45
C ILE A 7 -40.19 -32.42 2.06
N LEU A 8 -39.98 -31.50 1.12
CA LEU A 8 -39.61 -31.84 -0.26
C LEU A 8 -38.09 -31.97 -0.34
N LEU A 9 -37.58 -33.19 -0.11
CA LEU A 9 -36.19 -33.54 -0.41
C LEU A 9 -36.09 -33.75 -1.94
N LEU A 10 -35.42 -32.86 -2.66
CA LEU A 10 -35.23 -32.98 -4.10
C LEU A 10 -33.82 -33.51 -4.38
N THR A 11 -33.67 -34.84 -4.35
CA THR A 11 -32.45 -35.55 -4.77
C THR A 11 -32.54 -35.88 -6.26
N ILE A 12 -31.81 -35.15 -7.10
CA ILE A 12 -31.55 -35.53 -8.50
C ILE A 12 -30.10 -36.01 -8.55
N THR A 13 -29.91 -37.32 -8.64
CA THR A 13 -28.59 -37.96 -8.80
C THR A 13 -28.33 -38.20 -10.28
N ILE A 14 -27.31 -37.54 -10.83
CA ILE A 14 -26.72 -37.91 -12.13
C ILE A 14 -25.36 -38.54 -11.82
N PHE A 15 -25.23 -39.84 -12.12
CA PHE A 15 -23.95 -40.56 -12.10
C PHE A 15 -23.26 -40.40 -13.46
N LEU A 16 -21.96 -40.08 -13.48
CA LEU A 16 -20.97 -40.60 -14.45
C LEU A 16 -19.52 -40.27 -14.02
N ILE A 17 -18.85 -41.31 -13.49
CA ILE A 17 -17.45 -41.77 -13.65
C ILE A 17 -16.27 -40.75 -13.64
N GLY A 18 -15.45 -40.87 -12.60
CA GLY A 18 -14.02 -40.51 -12.53
C GLY A 18 -13.51 -40.70 -11.10
N CYS A 19 -12.47 -41.50 -10.87
CA CYS A 19 -11.98 -41.85 -9.53
C CYS A 19 -11.51 -40.62 -8.73
N SER A 20 -12.37 -40.09 -7.87
CA SER A 20 -12.01 -39.37 -6.65
C SER A 20 -12.84 -39.94 -5.50
N GLU A 21 -12.35 -39.87 -4.26
CA GLU A 21 -13.13 -40.20 -3.07
C GLU A 21 -14.51 -39.55 -3.21
N LYS A 22 -15.59 -40.34 -3.15
CA LYS A 22 -16.96 -39.82 -3.26
C LYS A 22 -17.18 -38.83 -2.12
N LYS A 23 -16.96 -37.55 -2.39
CA LYS A 23 -17.31 -36.49 -1.48
C LYS A 23 -18.81 -36.41 -1.40
N GLU A 24 -19.32 -36.33 -0.18
CA GLU A 24 -20.75 -36.13 0.02
C GLU A 24 -21.17 -34.82 -0.66
N PRO A 25 -22.32 -34.80 -1.34
CA PRO A 25 -22.82 -33.57 -1.94
C PRO A 25 -23.00 -32.54 -0.84
N ILE A 26 -22.68 -31.28 -1.12
CA ILE A 26 -22.95 -30.17 -0.19
C ILE A 26 -24.43 -30.18 0.16
N GLN A 27 -24.74 -30.30 1.45
CA GLN A 27 -26.07 -30.16 2.00
C GLN A 27 -26.11 -28.91 2.88
N LEU A 28 -27.02 -27.99 2.57
CA LEU A 28 -27.24 -26.76 3.32
C LEU A 28 -28.64 -26.78 3.91
N ILE A 29 -28.75 -26.36 5.18
CA ILE A 29 -30.02 -26.26 5.88
C ILE A 29 -30.53 -24.83 5.73
N GLU A 30 -31.78 -24.71 5.27
CA GLU A 30 -32.49 -23.43 5.22
C GLU A 30 -32.88 -22.98 6.64
N ALA A 31 -32.53 -21.74 6.98
CA ALA A 31 -32.93 -21.05 8.18
C ALA A 31 -33.50 -19.68 7.80
N ASN A 32 -34.66 -19.34 8.37
CA ASN A 32 -35.22 -18.00 8.21
C ASN A 32 -34.53 -17.03 9.17
N GLY A 33 -33.82 -16.05 8.62
CA GLY A 33 -33.35 -14.87 9.34
C GLY A 33 -34.27 -13.70 9.05
N GLY A 34 -34.59 -12.85 10.04
CA GLY A 34 -35.41 -11.66 9.77
C GLY A 34 -34.80 -10.80 8.65
N GLY A 35 -35.48 -10.68 7.51
CA GLY A 35 -35.03 -9.91 6.33
C GLY A 35 -34.20 -10.67 5.29
N SER A 36 -33.95 -11.98 5.46
CA SER A 36 -33.19 -12.79 4.48
C SER A 36 -33.44 -14.29 4.61
N THR A 37 -33.31 -15.03 3.52
CA THR A 37 -33.23 -16.50 3.54
C THR A 37 -31.78 -16.93 3.68
N ILE A 38 -31.45 -17.77 4.67
CA ILE A 38 -30.07 -18.22 4.94
C ILE A 38 -29.99 -19.73 4.69
N TYR A 39 -29.02 -20.19 3.92
CA TYR A 39 -28.67 -21.59 3.73
C TYR A 39 -27.28 -21.83 4.31
N ARG A 40 -27.12 -22.81 5.20
CA ARG A 40 -25.81 -23.05 5.84
C ARG A 40 -25.53 -24.48 6.27
N ASN A 41 -24.25 -24.78 6.40
CA ASN A 41 -23.69 -25.87 7.20
C ASN A 41 -22.50 -25.32 8.01
N ASP A 42 -21.61 -26.19 8.51
CA ASP A 42 -20.45 -25.77 9.32
C ASP A 42 -19.40 -24.98 8.53
N ASN A 43 -19.33 -25.15 7.20
CA ASN A 43 -18.28 -24.59 6.34
C ASN A 43 -18.78 -23.52 5.38
N ILE A 44 -20.09 -23.48 5.07
CA ILE A 44 -20.66 -22.64 4.02
C ILE A 44 -21.89 -21.94 4.57
N LYS A 45 -22.01 -20.65 4.29
CA LYS A 45 -23.18 -19.83 4.61
C LYS A 45 -23.53 -18.92 3.44
N ILE A 46 -24.72 -19.13 2.87
CA ILE A 46 -25.29 -18.32 1.80
C ILE A 46 -26.48 -17.55 2.36
N LYS A 47 -26.40 -16.23 2.33
CA LYS A 47 -27.47 -15.31 2.74
C LYS A 47 -28.04 -14.63 1.51
N ILE A 48 -29.35 -14.73 1.29
CA ILE A 48 -30.06 -14.06 0.18
C ILE A 48 -31.10 -13.12 0.78
N SER A 49 -30.89 -11.82 0.63
CA SER A 49 -31.76 -10.78 1.17
C SER A 49 -33.16 -10.77 0.56
N ASP A 50 -34.16 -10.32 1.33
CA ASP A 50 -35.56 -10.27 0.90
C ASP A 50 -35.84 -9.30 -0.26
N ASN A 51 -34.93 -8.36 -0.50
CA ASN A 51 -35.02 -7.45 -1.64
C ASN A 51 -34.64 -8.10 -2.98
N THR A 52 -34.18 -9.35 -2.98
CA THR A 52 -33.79 -10.10 -4.18
C THR A 52 -34.90 -11.06 -4.60
N ASP A 53 -35.23 -11.05 -5.90
CA ASP A 53 -36.24 -11.95 -6.48
C ASP A 53 -35.63 -13.34 -6.75
N GLU A 54 -36.47 -14.35 -7.02
CA GLU A 54 -36.02 -15.68 -7.46
C GLU A 54 -34.99 -16.39 -6.56
N LYS A 55 -35.07 -16.19 -5.25
CA LYS A 55 -34.12 -16.73 -4.25
C LYS A 55 -33.78 -18.22 -4.42
N GLY A 56 -34.76 -19.04 -4.82
CA GLY A 56 -34.54 -20.48 -5.06
C GLY A 56 -33.66 -20.76 -6.29
N SER A 57 -33.80 -19.98 -7.35
CA SER A 57 -32.96 -20.04 -8.56
C SER A 57 -31.53 -19.62 -8.23
N ILE A 58 -31.39 -18.48 -7.53
CA ILE A 58 -30.11 -17.94 -7.04
C ILE A 58 -29.37 -18.98 -6.18
N TYR A 59 -30.05 -19.54 -5.18
CA TYR A 59 -29.49 -20.59 -4.33
C TYR A 59 -29.03 -21.80 -5.15
N THR A 60 -29.86 -22.26 -6.10
CA THR A 60 -29.55 -23.43 -6.93
C THR A 60 -28.33 -23.18 -7.81
N SER A 61 -28.21 -21.99 -8.41
CA SER A 61 -27.05 -21.60 -9.20
C SER A 61 -25.77 -21.62 -8.35
N ILE A 62 -25.75 -20.92 -7.21
CA ILE A 62 -24.60 -20.91 -6.30
C ILE A 62 -24.25 -22.33 -5.85
N LEU A 63 -25.24 -23.12 -5.43
CA LEU A 63 -25.02 -24.49 -4.98
C LEU A 63 -24.39 -25.36 -6.08
N ASN A 64 -24.84 -25.24 -7.33
CA ASN A 64 -24.28 -26.03 -8.45
C ASN A 64 -22.81 -25.72 -8.69
N GLU A 65 -22.41 -24.44 -8.64
CA GLU A 65 -21.01 -24.06 -8.78
C GLU A 65 -20.18 -24.53 -7.59
N LEU A 66 -20.72 -24.43 -6.36
CA LEU A 66 -20.08 -24.97 -5.16
C LEU A 66 -19.91 -26.49 -5.20
N GLN A 67 -20.84 -27.24 -5.79
CA GLN A 67 -20.68 -28.70 -5.95
C GLN A 67 -19.47 -29.04 -6.83
N LYS A 68 -19.33 -28.35 -7.98
CA LYS A 68 -18.18 -28.54 -8.88
C LYS A 68 -16.86 -28.19 -8.19
N ILE A 69 -16.85 -27.09 -7.43
CA ILE A 69 -15.69 -26.71 -6.63
C ILE A 69 -15.40 -27.81 -5.59
N ASN A 70 -16.40 -28.27 -4.84
CA ASN A 70 -16.23 -29.31 -3.82
C ASN A 70 -15.72 -30.65 -4.38
N GLU A 71 -16.16 -31.03 -5.58
CA GLU A 71 -15.62 -32.20 -6.30
C GLU A 71 -14.09 -32.10 -6.44
N PHE A 72 -13.57 -30.91 -6.73
CA PHE A 72 -12.14 -30.64 -6.77
C PHE A 72 -11.49 -30.77 -5.38
N SER A 73 -11.91 -30.00 -4.37
CA SER A 73 -11.40 -30.08 -2.99
C SER A 73 -12.47 -29.66 -1.97
N PRO A 74 -12.47 -30.16 -0.71
CA PRO A 74 -13.40 -29.69 0.30
C PRO A 74 -13.34 -28.17 0.48
N ILE A 75 -14.51 -27.55 0.68
CA ILE A 75 -14.67 -26.11 0.91
C ILE A 75 -14.64 -25.83 2.41
N GLU A 76 -13.93 -24.79 2.80
CA GLU A 76 -13.83 -24.35 4.20
C GLU A 76 -14.16 -22.86 4.34
N ASN A 77 -14.93 -22.52 5.39
CA ASN A 77 -15.17 -21.14 5.86
C ASN A 77 -15.64 -20.13 4.80
N LEU A 78 -16.60 -20.50 3.95
CA LEU A 78 -17.15 -19.65 2.91
C LEU A 78 -18.43 -18.92 3.34
N GLU A 79 -18.42 -17.59 3.27
CA GLU A 79 -19.63 -16.77 3.42
C GLU A 79 -19.96 -16.01 2.13
N ILE A 80 -21.24 -16.04 1.73
CA ILE A 80 -21.79 -15.35 0.55
C ILE A 80 -23.05 -14.59 0.95
N GLU A 81 -23.15 -13.31 0.56
CA GLU A 81 -24.34 -12.47 0.75
C GLU A 81 -24.82 -11.86 -0.58
N ILE A 82 -26.06 -12.16 -0.95
CA ILE A 82 -26.70 -11.69 -2.18
C ILE A 82 -27.77 -10.66 -1.85
N SER A 83 -27.64 -9.44 -2.39
CA SER A 83 -28.62 -8.38 -2.20
C SER A 83 -28.57 -7.33 -3.31
N LYS A 84 -29.75 -6.81 -3.70
CA LYS A 84 -29.86 -5.67 -4.63
C LYS A 84 -29.22 -4.36 -4.12
N GLN A 85 -28.89 -4.28 -2.83
CA GLN A 85 -28.19 -3.10 -2.28
C GLN A 85 -26.74 -3.02 -2.76
N TYR A 86 -26.16 -4.16 -3.18
CA TYR A 86 -24.83 -4.20 -3.74
C TYR A 86 -24.93 -3.89 -5.22
N ILE A 87 -24.27 -2.82 -5.66
CA ILE A 87 -24.30 -2.41 -7.06
C ILE A 87 -23.25 -3.20 -7.86
N VAL A 88 -22.15 -3.56 -7.19
CA VAL A 88 -20.96 -4.25 -7.72
C VAL A 88 -20.46 -5.23 -6.65
N PRO A 89 -19.85 -6.37 -7.01
CA PRO A 89 -19.27 -7.28 -6.04
C PRO A 89 -18.34 -6.55 -5.05
N ASN A 90 -18.64 -6.62 -3.76
CA ASN A 90 -17.73 -6.23 -2.70
C ASN A 90 -17.06 -7.50 -2.18
N ILE A 91 -15.74 -7.56 -2.37
CA ILE A 91 -14.95 -8.76 -2.13
C ILE A 91 -14.06 -8.47 -0.92
N GLU A 92 -14.53 -8.89 0.24
CA GLU A 92 -13.80 -8.84 1.51
C GLU A 92 -13.56 -10.28 1.98
N LYS A 93 -13.56 -10.53 3.30
CA LYS A 93 -13.63 -11.88 3.87
C LYS A 93 -14.90 -12.65 3.45
N MET A 94 -15.88 -11.96 2.87
CA MET A 94 -17.17 -12.48 2.40
C MET A 94 -17.43 -11.98 1.00
N ILE A 95 -18.05 -12.82 0.16
CA ILE A 95 -18.50 -12.42 -1.17
C ILE A 95 -19.85 -11.73 -1.03
N LYS A 96 -19.92 -10.43 -1.34
CA LYS A 96 -21.17 -9.66 -1.33
C LYS A 96 -21.49 -9.18 -2.75
N CYS A 97 -22.61 -9.57 -3.35
CA CYS A 97 -22.93 -9.12 -4.72
C CYS A 97 -24.44 -9.03 -5.02
N ASP A 98 -24.77 -8.37 -6.12
CA ASP A 98 -26.09 -8.47 -6.75
C ASP A 98 -26.24 -9.85 -7.42
N ALA A 99 -27.46 -10.39 -7.41
CA ALA A 99 -27.78 -11.65 -8.06
C ALA A 99 -27.39 -11.70 -9.56
N LYS A 100 -27.40 -10.56 -10.26
CA LYS A 100 -27.04 -10.49 -11.69
C LYS A 100 -25.59 -10.91 -11.99
N PHE A 101 -24.71 -10.97 -10.98
CA PHE A 101 -23.30 -11.34 -11.17
C PHE A 101 -22.99 -12.82 -10.92
N ILE A 102 -23.95 -13.62 -10.43
CA ILE A 102 -23.68 -15.00 -9.98
C ILE A 102 -23.20 -15.92 -11.12
N GLU A 103 -23.60 -15.63 -12.35
CA GLU A 103 -23.22 -16.45 -13.51
C GLU A 103 -21.91 -16.00 -14.18
N THR A 104 -21.28 -14.92 -13.70
CA THR A 104 -20.08 -14.38 -14.37
C THR A 104 -18.82 -15.18 -14.03
N GLU A 105 -17.81 -15.09 -14.90
CA GLU A 105 -16.50 -15.69 -14.69
C GLU A 105 -15.83 -15.17 -13.42
N GLU A 106 -15.94 -13.87 -13.19
CA GLU A 106 -15.38 -13.19 -12.01
C GLU A 106 -15.97 -13.77 -10.72
N PHE A 107 -17.30 -13.96 -10.66
CA PHE A 107 -17.92 -14.56 -9.48
C PHE A 107 -17.43 -15.99 -9.23
N LYS A 108 -17.27 -16.80 -10.29
CA LYS A 108 -16.77 -18.18 -10.16
C LYS A 108 -15.32 -18.24 -9.70
N LYS A 109 -14.47 -17.34 -10.19
CA LYS A 109 -13.09 -17.19 -9.72
C LYS A 109 -13.05 -16.78 -8.25
N GLU A 110 -13.90 -15.84 -7.85
CA GLU A 110 -14.02 -15.44 -6.45
C GLU A 110 -14.55 -16.56 -5.55
N LEU A 111 -15.50 -17.36 -6.02
CA LEU A 111 -15.92 -18.57 -5.31
C LEU A 111 -14.75 -19.52 -5.08
N ILE A 112 -13.90 -19.75 -6.08
CA ILE A 112 -12.69 -20.59 -5.92
C ILE A 112 -11.76 -19.97 -4.89
N LYS A 113 -11.45 -18.68 -5.00
CA LYS A 113 -10.55 -17.97 -4.08
C LYS A 113 -10.99 -18.12 -2.64
N LYS A 114 -12.25 -17.78 -2.34
CA LYS A 114 -12.78 -17.83 -0.97
C LYS A 114 -13.04 -19.25 -0.47
N SER A 115 -13.30 -20.21 -1.36
CA SER A 115 -13.48 -21.61 -0.96
C SER A 115 -12.20 -22.26 -0.43
N TYR A 116 -11.04 -21.80 -0.91
CA TYR A 116 -9.74 -22.41 -0.60
C TYR A 116 -8.76 -21.45 0.10
N GLY A 117 -9.13 -20.19 0.32
CA GLY A 117 -8.21 -19.19 0.88
C GLY A 117 -7.06 -18.83 -0.06
N ILE A 118 -7.31 -18.84 -1.37
CA ILE A 118 -6.36 -18.43 -2.41
C ILE A 118 -6.42 -16.92 -2.57
N TYR A 119 -5.25 -16.27 -2.55
CA TYR A 119 -5.13 -14.82 -2.75
C TYR A 119 -4.67 -14.49 -4.17
N ASP A 120 -3.82 -15.32 -4.77
CA ASP A 120 -3.24 -15.02 -6.07
C ASP A 120 -4.21 -15.25 -7.23
N ASN A 121 -4.31 -14.23 -8.10
CA ASN A 121 -5.17 -14.27 -9.28
C ASN A 121 -4.79 -15.43 -10.23
N TRP A 122 -3.50 -15.72 -10.40
CA TRP A 122 -3.04 -16.78 -11.32
C TRP A 122 -3.51 -18.18 -10.91
N ILE A 123 -3.53 -18.49 -9.61
CA ILE A 123 -4.04 -19.78 -9.12
C ILE A 123 -5.54 -19.87 -9.40
N SER A 124 -6.29 -18.81 -9.09
CA SER A 124 -7.74 -18.78 -9.33
C SER A 124 -8.09 -18.92 -10.82
N GLU A 125 -7.28 -18.33 -11.71
CA GLU A 125 -7.41 -18.44 -13.16
C GLU A 125 -7.24 -19.89 -13.63
N GLY A 126 -6.13 -20.54 -13.22
CA GLY A 126 -5.83 -21.91 -13.63
C GLY A 126 -6.83 -22.92 -13.06
N LEU A 127 -7.22 -22.76 -11.79
CA LEU A 127 -8.25 -23.63 -11.16
C LEU A 127 -9.62 -23.43 -11.79
N TYR A 128 -9.98 -22.21 -12.19
CA TYR A 128 -11.22 -21.94 -12.89
C TYR A 128 -11.29 -22.73 -14.21
N SER A 129 -10.24 -22.67 -15.03
CA SER A 129 -10.15 -23.46 -16.25
C SER A 129 -10.25 -24.97 -15.95
N LYS A 130 -9.55 -25.44 -14.91
CA LYS A 130 -9.55 -26.85 -14.51
C LYS A 130 -10.90 -27.37 -14.03
N ILE A 131 -11.61 -26.62 -13.20
CA ILE A 131 -12.87 -27.02 -12.55
C ILE A 131 -14.04 -26.91 -13.53
N PHE A 132 -14.06 -25.85 -14.35
CA PHE A 132 -15.19 -25.56 -15.24
C PHE A 132 -14.96 -25.99 -16.69
N GLY A 133 -13.81 -26.59 -16.99
CA GLY A 133 -13.52 -27.23 -18.28
C GLY A 133 -13.48 -26.26 -19.46
N GLN A 134 -13.03 -25.02 -19.23
CA GLN A 134 -12.83 -24.07 -20.33
C GLN A 134 -11.69 -24.57 -21.23
N GLN A 135 -11.97 -24.73 -22.53
CA GLN A 135 -10.95 -25.05 -23.51
C GLN A 135 -10.08 -23.82 -23.75
N ASN A 136 -8.76 -23.97 -23.57
CA ASN A 136 -7.81 -22.95 -23.94
C ASN A 136 -7.82 -22.75 -25.45
N GLU A 137 -8.03 -21.52 -25.91
CA GLU A 137 -7.43 -21.12 -27.19
C GLU A 137 -5.91 -21.23 -27.00
N SER A 138 -5.25 -22.00 -27.89
CA SER A 138 -3.81 -22.25 -27.83
C SER A 138 -3.03 -20.97 -28.12
N ILE A 139 -2.89 -20.11 -27.11
CA ILE A 139 -2.00 -18.96 -27.13
C ILE A 139 -0.61 -19.47 -26.79
N ASP A 140 0.34 -19.22 -27.68
CA ASP A 140 1.75 -19.51 -27.44
C ASP A 140 2.37 -18.41 -26.57
N PHE A 141 2.15 -18.51 -25.25
CA PHE A 141 2.71 -17.57 -24.28
C PHE A 141 4.25 -17.65 -24.20
N THR A 142 4.87 -18.73 -24.67
CA THR A 142 6.33 -18.87 -24.64
C THR A 142 7.00 -17.87 -25.57
N THR A 143 6.42 -17.64 -26.75
CA THR A 143 6.88 -16.59 -27.68
C THR A 143 6.74 -15.20 -27.05
N TYR A 144 5.66 -14.94 -26.31
CA TYR A 144 5.47 -13.66 -25.61
C TYR A 144 6.59 -13.43 -24.56
N TYR A 145 6.80 -14.39 -23.66
CA TYR A 145 7.80 -14.27 -22.59
C TYR A 145 9.25 -14.44 -23.05
N SER A 146 9.49 -14.78 -24.32
CA SER A 146 10.84 -14.69 -24.89
C SER A 146 11.35 -13.25 -25.02
N ASN A 147 10.45 -12.25 -24.98
CA ASN A 147 10.78 -10.84 -25.13
C ASN A 147 10.17 -9.94 -24.03
N ASN A 148 9.52 -10.52 -23.03
CA ASN A 148 8.82 -9.78 -21.98
C ASN A 148 9.05 -10.45 -20.62
N ASP A 149 9.11 -9.64 -19.56
CA ASP A 149 9.26 -10.14 -18.21
C ASP A 149 8.06 -10.99 -17.77
N PHE A 150 8.35 -12.15 -17.19
CA PHE A 150 7.34 -13.00 -16.60
C PHE A 150 7.01 -12.55 -15.18
N SER A 151 5.73 -12.32 -14.91
CA SER A 151 5.22 -12.13 -13.56
C SER A 151 3.79 -12.66 -13.43
N LEU A 152 3.52 -13.27 -12.28
CA LEU A 152 2.25 -13.83 -11.86
C LEU A 152 1.42 -12.84 -11.03
N PHE A 153 1.89 -11.60 -10.89
CA PHE A 153 1.23 -10.59 -10.07
C PHE A 153 -0.16 -10.24 -10.59
N GLY A 154 -1.11 -10.04 -9.66
CA GLY A 154 -2.53 -9.88 -9.97
C GLY A 154 -2.85 -8.71 -10.90
N ALA A 155 -2.09 -7.61 -10.89
CA ALA A 155 -2.36 -6.48 -11.79
C ALA A 155 -2.18 -6.82 -13.28
N ARG A 156 -1.42 -7.87 -13.60
CA ARG A 156 -1.19 -8.31 -14.98
C ARG A 156 -2.42 -8.96 -15.62
N PHE A 157 -3.50 -9.16 -14.87
CA PHE A 157 -4.76 -9.68 -15.36
C PHE A 157 -5.75 -8.58 -15.76
N PHE A 158 -5.43 -7.30 -15.52
CA PHE A 158 -6.41 -6.21 -15.61
C PHE A 158 -5.95 -5.05 -16.49
N LYS A 159 -6.85 -4.60 -17.36
CA LYS A 159 -6.70 -3.28 -17.99
C LYS A 159 -6.95 -2.19 -16.97
N PRO A 160 -6.30 -1.01 -17.10
CA PRO A 160 -5.43 -0.59 -18.20
C PRO A 160 -3.92 -0.75 -17.91
N PHE A 161 -3.53 -1.46 -16.85
CA PHE A 161 -2.14 -1.58 -16.42
C PHE A 161 -1.25 -2.41 -17.36
N VAL A 162 -1.88 -3.23 -18.19
CA VAL A 162 -1.22 -4.12 -19.14
C VAL A 162 -1.95 -4.15 -20.48
N SER A 163 -1.24 -4.66 -21.49
CA SER A 163 -1.80 -4.84 -22.83
C SER A 163 -2.80 -6.01 -22.87
N LYS A 164 -3.61 -6.08 -23.92
CA LYS A 164 -4.51 -7.23 -24.12
C LYS A 164 -3.71 -8.54 -24.32
N GLU A 165 -2.61 -8.48 -25.06
CA GLU A 165 -1.72 -9.61 -25.34
C GLU A 165 -1.08 -10.16 -24.07
N GLU A 166 -0.70 -9.28 -23.15
CA GLU A 166 -0.17 -9.68 -21.84
C GLU A 166 -1.22 -10.37 -20.98
N ILE A 167 -2.46 -9.86 -20.92
CA ILE A 167 -3.56 -10.50 -20.20
C ILE A 167 -3.83 -11.90 -20.75
N GLU A 168 -3.84 -12.05 -22.08
CA GLU A 168 -4.03 -13.35 -22.73
C GLU A 168 -2.87 -14.30 -22.41
N SER A 169 -1.63 -13.81 -22.45
CA SER A 169 -0.42 -14.59 -22.15
C SER A 169 -0.34 -15.04 -20.69
N VAL A 170 -0.61 -14.15 -19.72
CA VAL A 170 -0.57 -14.48 -18.29
C VAL A 170 -1.68 -15.46 -17.92
N LYS A 171 -2.87 -15.33 -18.52
CA LYS A 171 -3.96 -16.30 -18.32
C LYS A 171 -3.58 -17.68 -18.85
N SER A 172 -3.05 -17.76 -20.07
CA SER A 172 -2.62 -19.03 -20.65
C SER A 172 -1.47 -19.67 -19.87
N ALA A 173 -0.49 -18.88 -19.43
CA ALA A 173 0.60 -19.36 -18.58
C ALA A 173 0.08 -19.86 -17.22
N SER A 174 -0.87 -19.15 -16.60
CA SER A 174 -1.49 -19.56 -15.33
C SER A 174 -2.19 -20.91 -15.42
N ILE A 175 -2.90 -21.16 -16.53
CA ILE A 175 -3.61 -22.42 -16.74
C ILE A 175 -2.62 -23.58 -16.94
N ASP A 176 -1.61 -23.39 -17.80
CA ASP A 176 -0.58 -24.39 -18.06
C ASP A 176 0.24 -24.69 -16.78
N LEU A 177 0.60 -23.66 -16.01
CA LEU A 177 1.31 -23.79 -14.74
C LEU A 177 0.49 -24.52 -13.68
N VAL A 178 -0.78 -24.18 -13.48
CA VAL A 178 -1.65 -24.93 -12.55
C VAL A 178 -1.79 -26.38 -12.98
N GLU A 179 -1.91 -26.67 -14.28
CA GLU A 179 -1.94 -28.04 -14.77
C GLU A 179 -0.62 -28.79 -14.46
N TYR A 180 0.52 -28.13 -14.65
CA TYR A 180 1.84 -28.67 -14.31
C TYR A 180 1.96 -28.99 -12.82
N ILE A 181 1.62 -28.04 -11.94
CA ILE A 181 1.67 -28.20 -10.47
C ILE A 181 0.79 -29.39 -10.02
N LEU A 182 -0.40 -29.52 -10.60
CA LEU A 182 -1.31 -30.62 -10.30
C LEU A 182 -0.77 -31.98 -10.77
N LYS A 183 -0.08 -32.03 -11.93
CA LYS A 183 0.58 -33.26 -12.42
C LYS A 183 1.75 -33.68 -11.54
N ASN A 184 2.39 -32.73 -10.87
CA ASN A 184 3.52 -32.96 -9.97
C ASN A 184 3.12 -33.14 -8.50
N ASN A 185 1.87 -33.53 -8.23
CA ASN A 185 1.34 -33.87 -6.90
C ASN A 185 1.37 -32.71 -5.88
N LYS A 186 1.45 -31.44 -6.29
CA LYS A 186 1.46 -30.27 -5.41
C LYS A 186 0.07 -29.62 -5.23
N LYS A 187 -0.97 -30.46 -5.21
CA LYS A 187 -2.36 -29.98 -5.11
C LYS A 187 -2.64 -29.30 -3.77
N GLU A 188 -2.09 -29.83 -2.67
CA GLU A 188 -2.34 -29.27 -1.34
C GLU A 188 -1.67 -27.91 -1.17
N GLU A 189 -0.43 -27.78 -1.63
CA GLU A 189 0.36 -26.55 -1.63
C GLU A 189 -0.33 -25.47 -2.47
N LEU A 190 -0.81 -25.84 -3.67
CA LEU A 190 -1.58 -24.96 -4.54
C LEU A 190 -2.85 -24.43 -3.85
N LEU A 191 -3.61 -25.32 -3.23
CA LEU A 191 -4.86 -24.97 -2.56
C LEU A 191 -4.65 -24.19 -1.26
N LYS A 192 -3.48 -24.33 -0.61
CA LYS A 192 -3.08 -23.55 0.56
C LYS A 192 -2.41 -22.22 0.17
N ASN A 193 -2.36 -21.88 -1.12
CA ASN A 193 -1.71 -20.68 -1.64
C ASN A 193 -0.25 -20.59 -1.14
N ASN A 194 0.49 -21.68 -1.25
CA ASN A 194 1.84 -21.84 -0.71
C ASN A 194 2.78 -22.43 -1.77
N ILE A 195 2.75 -21.83 -2.96
CA ILE A 195 3.60 -22.22 -4.09
C ILE A 195 4.87 -21.37 -4.04
N GLU A 196 6.02 -22.02 -3.94
CA GLU A 196 7.31 -21.34 -3.95
C GLU A 196 7.81 -21.18 -5.38
N ILE A 197 8.74 -20.24 -5.60
CA ILE A 197 9.31 -20.04 -6.94
C ILE A 197 10.04 -21.30 -7.44
N SER A 198 10.66 -22.07 -6.55
CA SER A 198 11.26 -23.38 -6.87
C SER A 198 10.27 -24.40 -7.39
N ASP A 199 8.97 -24.24 -7.09
CA ASP A 199 7.93 -25.14 -7.60
C ASP A 199 7.58 -24.89 -9.06
N ILE A 200 7.99 -23.73 -9.60
CA ILE A 200 7.70 -23.29 -10.96
C ILE A 200 8.94 -23.24 -11.85
N GLU A 201 10.14 -23.47 -11.30
CA GLU A 201 11.42 -23.41 -12.03
C GLU A 201 11.52 -24.44 -13.15
N GLU A 202 11.21 -25.71 -12.85
CA GLU A 202 11.24 -26.79 -13.85
C GLU A 202 10.21 -26.53 -14.97
N TRP A 203 9.01 -26.04 -14.63
CA TRP A 203 8.01 -25.63 -15.61
C TRP A 203 8.51 -24.50 -16.51
N ALA A 204 9.12 -23.48 -15.91
CA ALA A 204 9.64 -22.35 -16.66
C ALA A 204 10.81 -22.77 -17.57
N GLU A 205 11.70 -23.66 -17.11
CA GLU A 205 12.79 -24.22 -17.90
C GLU A 205 12.27 -24.99 -19.12
N GLU A 206 11.28 -25.87 -18.92
CA GLU A 206 10.63 -26.62 -20.01
C GLU A 206 10.03 -25.69 -21.08
N LYS A 207 9.57 -24.50 -20.68
CA LYS A 207 8.94 -23.49 -21.54
C LYS A 207 9.90 -22.39 -22.00
N SER A 208 11.18 -22.45 -21.62
CA SER A 208 12.19 -21.41 -21.87
C SER A 208 11.76 -20.01 -21.39
N ILE A 209 11.12 -19.92 -20.22
CA ILE A 209 10.71 -18.67 -19.58
C ILE A 209 11.77 -18.23 -18.57
N ASP A 210 12.18 -16.97 -18.65
CA ASP A 210 13.07 -16.36 -17.66
C ASP A 210 12.28 -15.91 -16.43
N LEU A 211 12.61 -16.48 -15.26
CA LEU A 211 12.01 -16.12 -13.98
C LEU A 211 12.77 -15.02 -13.23
N SER A 212 13.79 -14.40 -13.83
CA SER A 212 14.62 -13.38 -13.16
C SER A 212 13.78 -12.25 -12.56
N TYR A 213 12.82 -11.69 -13.32
CA TYR A 213 11.93 -10.66 -12.81
C TYR A 213 10.97 -11.19 -11.72
N GLN A 214 10.37 -12.37 -11.91
CA GLN A 214 9.49 -12.98 -10.90
C GLN A 214 10.23 -13.24 -9.57
N ARG A 215 11.54 -13.54 -9.62
CA ARG A 215 12.40 -13.64 -8.41
C ARG A 215 12.54 -12.32 -7.69
N GLU A 216 12.70 -11.20 -8.42
CA GLU A 216 12.79 -9.87 -7.81
C GLU A 216 11.53 -9.48 -7.02
N ILE A 217 10.37 -9.96 -7.48
CA ILE A 217 9.06 -9.70 -6.86
C ILE A 217 8.52 -10.90 -6.06
N GLU A 218 9.35 -11.90 -5.73
CA GLU A 218 8.89 -13.17 -5.12
C GLU A 218 8.11 -12.96 -3.81
N SER A 219 8.46 -11.91 -3.04
CA SER A 219 7.79 -11.56 -1.78
C SER A 219 6.32 -11.13 -1.94
N LEU A 220 5.89 -10.86 -3.18
CA LEU A 220 4.49 -10.56 -3.51
C LEU A 220 3.66 -11.83 -3.80
N MET A 221 4.32 -12.94 -4.14
CA MET A 221 3.64 -14.22 -4.37
C MET A 221 2.96 -14.70 -3.09
N ASN A 222 1.85 -15.41 -3.22
CA ASN A 222 1.12 -16.01 -2.10
C ASN A 222 0.44 -15.02 -1.14
N ARG A 223 0.53 -13.71 -1.43
CA ARG A 223 0.25 -12.66 -0.45
C ARG A 223 -0.87 -11.73 -0.85
N MET A 224 -1.10 -11.51 -2.14
CA MET A 224 -1.90 -10.39 -2.59
C MET A 224 -3.05 -10.81 -3.48
N GLU A 225 -4.19 -10.16 -3.25
CA GLU A 225 -5.39 -10.34 -4.04
C GLU A 225 -5.75 -9.02 -4.71
N VAL A 226 -5.99 -9.09 -6.01
CA VAL A 226 -6.24 -7.91 -6.85
C VAL A 226 -7.61 -8.01 -7.49
N TYR A 227 -8.35 -6.90 -7.48
CA TYR A 227 -9.69 -6.80 -8.03
C TYR A 227 -9.93 -5.49 -8.76
N ASP A 228 -10.74 -5.56 -9.81
CA ASP A 228 -11.33 -4.40 -10.47
C ASP A 228 -12.82 -4.33 -10.11
N ILE A 229 -13.20 -3.33 -9.32
CA ILE A 229 -14.56 -3.12 -8.80
C ILE A 229 -15.00 -1.71 -9.21
N ALA A 230 -15.86 -1.64 -10.22
CA ALA A 230 -16.45 -0.39 -10.72
C ALA A 230 -15.39 0.61 -11.24
N ASP A 231 -15.16 1.68 -10.48
CA ASP A 231 -14.20 2.74 -10.75
C ASP A 231 -12.97 2.63 -9.82
N LYS A 232 -12.79 1.49 -9.15
CA LYS A 232 -11.67 1.24 -8.24
C LYS A 232 -10.94 -0.03 -8.60
N PHE A 233 -9.63 0.07 -8.62
CA PHE A 233 -8.74 -1.08 -8.63
C PHE A 233 -8.17 -1.27 -7.23
N ILE A 234 -8.43 -2.43 -6.65
CA ILE A 234 -8.13 -2.73 -5.26
C ILE A 234 -7.04 -3.78 -5.21
N ILE A 235 -5.99 -3.48 -4.47
CA ILE A 235 -4.93 -4.43 -4.12
C ILE A 235 -5.04 -4.68 -2.62
N ASN A 236 -5.18 -5.93 -2.21
CA ASN A 236 -5.35 -6.29 -0.81
C ASN A 236 -4.38 -7.39 -0.42
N THR A 237 -3.51 -7.10 0.53
CA THR A 237 -2.63 -8.09 1.15
C THR A 237 -3.39 -9.06 2.05
N ARG A 238 -2.85 -10.26 2.22
CA ARG A 238 -3.35 -11.30 3.13
C ARG A 238 -3.15 -10.92 4.60
N GLU A 239 -2.08 -10.22 4.93
CA GLU A 239 -1.72 -9.92 6.32
C GLU A 239 -2.64 -8.88 6.93
N GLU A 240 -3.28 -9.21 8.07
CA GLU A 240 -4.08 -8.23 8.83
C GLU A 240 -3.20 -7.30 9.70
N ILE A 241 -1.94 -7.67 9.88
CA ILE A 241 -0.93 -6.94 10.63
C ILE A 241 0.22 -6.61 9.69
N ASN A 242 0.65 -5.35 9.65
CA ASN A 242 1.66 -4.81 8.75
C ASN A 242 1.34 -5.01 7.25
N GLY A 243 0.09 -5.34 6.93
CA GLY A 243 -0.39 -5.41 5.55
C GLY A 243 -0.92 -4.06 5.08
N PHE A 244 -1.31 -4.03 3.82
CA PHE A 244 -1.95 -2.89 3.19
C PHE A 244 -3.11 -3.27 2.28
N LYS A 245 -4.05 -2.34 2.17
CA LYS A 245 -5.09 -2.28 1.14
C LYS A 245 -4.89 -1.00 0.34
N ILE A 246 -4.83 -1.09 -0.97
CA ILE A 246 -4.62 0.07 -1.86
C ILE A 246 -5.83 0.20 -2.77
N ASP A 247 -6.52 1.34 -2.69
CA ASP A 247 -7.64 1.71 -3.55
C ASP A 247 -7.12 2.71 -4.62
N ILE A 248 -7.05 2.29 -5.88
CA ILE A 248 -6.64 3.12 -7.02
C ILE A 248 -7.86 3.56 -7.82
N SER A 249 -7.97 4.86 -8.12
CA SER A 249 -9.03 5.39 -8.99
C SER A 249 -8.83 4.99 -10.46
N MET A 250 -9.70 4.12 -10.96
CA MET A 250 -9.70 3.71 -12.37
C MET A 250 -10.19 4.81 -13.28
N THR A 251 -11.04 5.71 -12.79
CA THR A 251 -11.48 6.89 -13.54
C THR A 251 -10.30 7.79 -13.88
N GLU A 252 -9.39 8.03 -12.94
CA GLU A 252 -8.22 8.88 -13.16
C GLU A 252 -7.23 8.24 -14.15
N ILE A 253 -6.98 6.93 -14.00
CA ILE A 253 -6.12 6.19 -14.92
C ILE A 253 -6.68 6.23 -16.34
N LYS A 254 -7.99 5.95 -16.51
CA LYS A 254 -8.66 6.00 -17.83
C LYS A 254 -8.65 7.40 -18.42
N ALA A 255 -8.73 8.43 -17.58
CA ALA A 255 -8.61 9.83 -18.00
C ALA A 255 -7.18 10.25 -18.36
N LYS A 256 -6.18 9.37 -18.15
CA LYS A 256 -4.74 9.64 -18.37
C LYS A 256 -4.28 10.90 -17.64
N ASN A 257 -4.73 11.07 -16.40
CA ASN A 257 -4.23 12.13 -15.55
C ASN A 257 -2.71 11.97 -15.40
N GLU A 258 -1.95 13.03 -15.62
CA GLU A 258 -0.49 12.96 -15.57
C GLU A 258 0.05 12.40 -14.25
N ARG A 259 -0.63 12.65 -13.13
CA ARG A 259 -0.24 12.13 -11.82
C ARG A 259 -0.36 10.62 -11.70
N THR A 260 -1.21 9.99 -12.53
CA THR A 260 -1.36 8.53 -12.50
C THR A 260 -0.20 7.82 -13.17
N LYS A 261 0.71 8.52 -13.86
CA LYS A 261 1.95 7.96 -14.41
C LYS A 261 2.82 7.27 -13.36
N GLN A 262 2.61 7.58 -12.08
CA GLN A 262 3.30 6.92 -10.97
C GLN A 262 2.91 5.44 -10.83
N TYR A 263 1.71 5.04 -11.28
CA TYR A 263 1.13 3.70 -11.07
C TYR A 263 0.28 3.23 -12.26
N ASP A 264 0.60 3.66 -13.49
CA ASP A 264 -0.18 3.35 -14.70
C ASP A 264 0.20 2.03 -15.39
N THR A 265 1.19 1.30 -14.87
CA THR A 265 1.57 -0.04 -15.34
C THR A 265 1.62 -1.04 -14.19
N ALA A 266 1.48 -2.34 -14.49
CA ALA A 266 1.57 -3.39 -13.48
C ALA A 266 2.95 -3.42 -12.81
N GLU A 267 4.02 -3.25 -13.59
CA GLU A 267 5.40 -3.15 -13.11
C GLU A 267 5.57 -2.05 -12.06
N LYS A 268 5.05 -0.84 -12.33
CA LYS A 268 5.10 0.26 -11.36
C LYS A 268 4.38 -0.11 -10.07
N ILE A 269 3.20 -0.73 -10.16
CA ILE A 269 2.45 -1.19 -8.98
C ILE A 269 3.25 -2.22 -8.18
N GLU A 270 3.88 -3.19 -8.83
CA GLU A 270 4.77 -4.19 -8.19
C GLU A 270 5.89 -3.49 -7.41
N GLN A 271 6.59 -2.54 -8.05
CA GLN A 271 7.69 -1.79 -7.42
C GLN A 271 7.23 -0.91 -6.25
N ILE A 272 6.05 -0.29 -6.36
CA ILE A 272 5.47 0.53 -5.28
C ILE A 272 5.23 -0.31 -4.03
N ILE A 273 4.64 -1.49 -4.20
CA ILE A 273 4.34 -2.36 -3.06
C ILE A 273 5.64 -2.83 -2.39
N LEU A 274 6.64 -3.22 -3.17
CA LEU A 274 7.92 -3.61 -2.63
C LEU A 274 8.60 -2.44 -1.90
N MET A 275 8.53 -1.23 -2.43
CA MET A 275 9.02 -0.02 -1.76
C MET A 275 8.29 0.19 -0.43
N PHE A 276 6.96 0.00 -0.38
CA PHE A 276 6.17 0.13 0.84
C PHE A 276 6.66 -0.84 1.92
N ASP A 277 6.90 -2.11 1.58
CA ASP A 277 7.44 -3.10 2.52
C ASP A 277 8.84 -2.70 3.02
N ARG A 278 9.72 -2.27 2.12
CA ARG A 278 11.09 -1.86 2.46
C ARG A 278 11.12 -0.64 3.37
N ASP A 279 10.32 0.38 3.08
CA ASP A 279 10.23 1.61 3.88
C ASP A 279 9.75 1.32 5.30
N ILE A 280 8.67 0.53 5.42
CA ILE A 280 8.09 0.14 6.70
C ILE A 280 9.11 -0.63 7.55
N LEU A 281 9.89 -1.53 6.94
CA LEU A 281 10.94 -2.28 7.61
C LEU A 281 12.12 -1.37 7.99
N ALA A 282 12.52 -0.45 7.11
CA ALA A 282 13.64 0.46 7.34
C ALA A 282 13.36 1.42 8.49
N VAL A 283 12.16 2.02 8.56
CA VAL A 283 11.74 2.88 9.68
C VAL A 283 11.78 2.11 11.00
N ARG A 284 11.25 0.88 11.04
CA ARG A 284 11.26 0.05 12.25
C ARG A 284 12.66 -0.32 12.71
N LYS A 285 13.55 -0.69 11.77
CA LYS A 285 14.96 -0.99 12.08
C LYS A 285 15.70 0.26 12.57
N GLY A 286 15.46 1.42 11.96
CA GLY A 286 16.03 2.69 12.43
C GLY A 286 15.67 2.99 13.89
N ILE A 287 14.41 2.76 14.28
CA ILE A 287 13.98 2.89 15.68
C ILE A 287 14.67 1.86 16.58
N GLU A 288 14.76 0.59 16.16
CA GLU A 288 15.43 -0.47 16.93
C GLU A 288 16.91 -0.17 17.18
N GLU A 289 17.61 0.38 16.18
CA GLU A 289 19.03 0.68 16.23
C GLU A 289 19.35 1.95 17.04
N GLU A 290 18.57 3.03 16.85
CA GLU A 290 18.89 4.34 17.42
C GLU A 290 18.09 4.70 18.67
N ALA A 291 17.01 3.99 18.94
CA ALA A 291 16.20 4.12 20.14
C ALA A 291 15.90 2.76 20.80
N PRO A 292 16.93 1.96 21.12
CA PRO A 292 16.76 0.56 21.51
C PRO A 292 15.94 0.38 22.78
N LYS A 293 15.95 1.32 23.74
CA LYS A 293 15.13 1.22 24.95
C LYS A 293 13.67 1.51 24.62
N PHE A 294 13.41 2.55 23.84
CA PHE A 294 12.06 2.87 23.38
C PHE A 294 11.49 1.69 22.57
N TYR A 295 12.28 1.14 21.64
CA TYR A 295 11.88 -0.03 20.87
C TYR A 295 11.59 -1.22 21.78
N ALA A 296 12.46 -1.53 22.74
CA ALA A 296 12.24 -2.64 23.68
C ALA A 296 10.96 -2.47 24.51
N GLU A 297 10.65 -1.25 24.93
CA GLU A 297 9.45 -0.91 25.71
C GLU A 297 8.16 -1.05 24.88
N TYR A 298 8.19 -0.60 23.63
CA TYR A 298 7.02 -0.55 22.74
C TYR A 298 7.04 -1.58 21.60
N LYS A 299 7.91 -2.61 21.67
CA LYS A 299 8.13 -3.61 20.61
C LYS A 299 6.85 -4.27 20.11
N GLU A 300 6.00 -4.67 21.06
CA GLU A 300 4.72 -5.31 20.76
C GLU A 300 3.76 -4.37 20.02
N ILE A 301 3.87 -3.07 20.21
CA ILE A 301 3.04 -2.07 19.53
C ILE A 301 3.62 -1.78 18.14
N LEU A 302 4.93 -1.49 18.08
CA LEU A 302 5.64 -1.13 16.85
C LEU A 302 5.67 -2.25 15.81
N ASN A 303 5.62 -3.52 16.24
CA ASN A 303 5.63 -4.67 15.33
C ASN A 303 4.23 -5.15 14.91
N ASN A 304 3.16 -4.63 15.53
CA ASN A 304 1.79 -5.07 15.29
C ASN A 304 0.91 -3.92 14.80
N VAL A 305 1.34 -3.21 13.75
CA VAL A 305 0.54 -2.15 13.13
C VAL A 305 -0.63 -2.78 12.38
N PRO A 306 -1.89 -2.34 12.57
CA PRO A 306 -3.02 -2.81 11.78
C PRO A 306 -2.84 -2.58 10.27
N LYS A 307 -3.52 -3.38 9.45
CA LYS A 307 -3.53 -3.20 7.98
C LYS A 307 -3.94 -1.78 7.61
N ILE A 308 -3.09 -1.09 6.85
CA ILE A 308 -3.31 0.31 6.45
C ILE A 308 -4.04 0.34 5.11
N LYS A 309 -5.07 1.19 5.00
CA LYS A 309 -5.78 1.44 3.74
C LYS A 309 -5.27 2.72 3.09
N TYR A 310 -4.59 2.58 1.98
CA TYR A 310 -4.17 3.67 1.11
C TYR A 310 -5.23 3.94 0.05
N ILE A 311 -5.54 5.22 -0.18
CA ILE A 311 -6.48 5.68 -1.19
C ILE A 311 -5.72 6.61 -2.13
N PHE A 312 -5.56 6.19 -3.39
CA PHE A 312 -4.90 6.98 -4.42
C PHE A 312 -5.95 7.76 -5.21
N ASN A 313 -6.03 9.05 -4.88
CA ASN A 313 -6.95 9.98 -5.49
C ASN A 313 -6.22 11.30 -5.74
N THR A 314 -5.92 11.57 -7.01
CA THR A 314 -5.15 12.73 -7.45
C THR A 314 -6.02 13.96 -7.73
N SER A 315 -7.35 13.78 -7.74
CA SER A 315 -8.37 14.81 -8.01
C SER A 315 -8.82 15.64 -6.80
N VAL A 316 -8.26 15.40 -5.62
CA VAL A 316 -8.58 16.18 -4.41
C VAL A 316 -7.77 17.50 -4.39
N ASP A 317 -8.43 18.60 -4.77
CA ASP A 317 -7.79 19.91 -4.99
C ASP A 317 -7.25 20.60 -3.72
N TYR A 318 -7.77 20.26 -2.53
CA TYR A 318 -7.38 20.88 -1.26
C TYR A 318 -6.23 20.17 -0.53
N LEU A 319 -5.48 19.28 -1.20
CA LEU A 319 -4.29 18.63 -0.64
C LEU A 319 -3.02 19.37 -1.08
N PRO A 320 -2.45 20.24 -0.22
CA PRO A 320 -1.23 20.96 -0.54
C PRO A 320 -0.01 20.02 -0.63
N ASP A 321 0.13 19.02 0.25
CA ASP A 321 1.42 18.37 0.54
C ASP A 321 1.49 16.85 0.30
N GLY A 322 0.89 16.36 -0.78
CA GLY A 322 1.15 15.01 -1.30
C GLY A 322 0.45 13.84 -0.60
N GLY A 323 0.13 13.93 0.69
CA GLY A 323 -0.59 12.89 1.46
C GLY A 323 -1.25 13.44 2.73
N PHE A 324 -2.16 12.68 3.34
CA PHE A 324 -2.65 12.91 4.71
C PHE A 324 -3.42 11.70 5.26
N VAL A 325 -3.41 11.54 6.58
CA VAL A 325 -4.32 10.65 7.32
C VAL A 325 -5.71 11.27 7.45
N ILE A 326 -6.76 10.55 7.03
CA ILE A 326 -8.13 11.09 6.86
C ILE A 326 -8.68 11.71 8.15
N GLN A 327 -8.62 10.94 9.23
CA GLN A 327 -9.14 11.35 10.52
C GLN A 327 -8.26 10.84 11.65
N PRO A 328 -8.23 11.57 12.77
CA PRO A 328 -7.78 11.01 14.04
C PRO A 328 -8.37 9.64 14.34
N GLY A 329 -7.53 8.61 14.41
CA GLY A 329 -7.96 7.23 14.70
C GLY A 329 -8.30 6.37 13.48
N SER A 330 -8.18 6.88 12.24
CA SER A 330 -8.39 6.06 11.04
C SER A 330 -7.11 5.33 10.64
N GLU A 331 -7.26 4.13 10.07
CA GLU A 331 -6.19 3.39 9.36
C GLU A 331 -6.16 3.77 7.87
N GLU A 332 -6.73 4.93 7.50
CA GLU A 332 -6.90 5.38 6.13
C GLU A 332 -5.96 6.55 5.80
N VAL A 333 -5.15 6.38 4.76
CA VAL A 333 -4.22 7.38 4.22
C VAL A 333 -4.67 7.75 2.81
N ASN A 334 -4.86 9.03 2.50
CA ASN A 334 -4.93 9.47 1.11
C ASN A 334 -3.52 9.82 0.65
N LEU A 335 -3.14 9.28 -0.51
CA LEU A 335 -1.90 9.64 -1.19
C LEU A 335 -2.21 10.22 -2.57
N LYS A 336 -1.68 11.42 -2.80
CA LYS A 336 -1.61 12.09 -4.11
C LYS A 336 -0.25 11.85 -4.77
N ILE A 337 0.79 11.65 -3.96
CA ILE A 337 2.15 11.32 -4.38
C ILE A 337 2.59 10.07 -3.60
N LEU A 338 3.07 9.04 -4.30
CA LEU A 338 3.46 7.79 -3.65
C LEU A 338 4.67 7.94 -2.74
N ASN A 339 5.56 8.88 -3.08
CA ASN A 339 6.82 9.07 -2.39
C ASN A 339 6.67 9.54 -0.94
N VAL A 340 5.49 10.04 -0.53
CA VAL A 340 5.23 10.47 0.86
C VAL A 340 4.64 9.37 1.74
N HIS A 341 4.46 8.14 1.22
CA HIS A 341 3.93 7.04 2.01
C HIS A 341 4.68 6.85 3.34
N ALA A 342 6.01 6.74 3.32
CA ALA A 342 6.77 6.48 4.54
C ALA A 342 6.54 7.55 5.64
N HIS A 343 6.33 8.81 5.23
CA HIS A 343 5.93 9.89 6.14
C HIS A 343 4.56 9.61 6.77
N GLU A 344 3.53 9.36 5.95
CA GLU A 344 2.17 9.09 6.45
C GLU A 344 2.09 7.81 7.30
N TYR A 345 2.90 6.80 6.96
CA TYR A 345 3.02 5.58 7.76
C TYR A 345 3.50 5.89 9.19
N CYS A 346 4.43 6.83 9.36
CA CYS A 346 4.91 7.21 10.69
C CYS A 346 3.79 7.80 11.56
N HIS A 347 2.89 8.59 10.97
CA HIS A 347 1.71 9.12 11.68
C HIS A 347 0.79 8.00 12.19
N ILE A 348 0.67 6.90 11.45
CA ILE A 348 -0.13 5.74 11.88
C ILE A 348 0.62 4.92 12.92
N LEU A 349 1.91 4.65 12.70
CA LEU A 349 2.77 3.85 13.58
C LEU A 349 2.70 4.34 15.04
N PHE A 350 2.73 5.65 15.23
CA PHE A 350 2.71 6.28 16.54
C PHE A 350 1.33 6.77 16.98
N ARG A 351 0.23 6.21 16.45
CA ARG A 351 -1.13 6.66 16.82
C ARG A 351 -2.04 5.52 17.25
N ASN A 352 -2.72 4.89 16.30
CA ASN A 352 -3.81 3.94 16.61
C ASN A 352 -3.31 2.78 17.49
N PRO A 353 -2.14 2.15 17.20
CA PRO A 353 -1.65 1.04 18.02
C PRO A 353 -1.39 1.44 19.49
N PHE A 354 -0.95 2.67 19.73
CA PHE A 354 -0.67 3.19 21.06
C PHE A 354 -1.96 3.60 21.80
N ILE A 355 -2.91 4.23 21.10
CA ILE A 355 -4.23 4.59 21.65
C ILE A 355 -4.98 3.33 22.09
N GLU A 356 -4.94 2.26 21.30
CA GLU A 356 -5.56 0.97 21.65
C GLU A 356 -4.98 0.35 22.94
N LYS A 357 -3.74 0.69 23.28
CA LYS A 357 -3.08 0.29 24.53
C LYS A 357 -3.29 1.29 25.67
N GLY A 358 -4.14 2.29 25.49
CA GLY A 358 -4.46 3.30 26.50
C GLY A 358 -3.35 4.34 26.70
N ILE A 359 -2.40 4.44 25.77
CA ILE A 359 -1.35 5.46 25.79
C ILE A 359 -1.92 6.70 25.09
N ASN A 360 -2.15 7.75 25.86
CA ASN A 360 -2.66 9.01 25.32
C ASN A 360 -1.51 9.77 24.66
N ILE A 361 -1.54 9.85 23.34
CA ILE A 361 -0.56 10.58 22.55
C ILE A 361 -1.14 11.98 22.33
N GLY A 362 -0.74 12.92 23.19
CA GLY A 362 -1.00 14.33 22.97
C GLY A 362 -0.11 14.84 21.85
N ILE A 363 -0.46 14.57 20.59
CA ILE A 363 0.37 14.97 19.44
C ILE A 363 0.35 16.50 19.36
N SER A 364 1.45 17.16 19.72
CA SER A 364 1.76 18.47 19.18
C SER A 364 2.16 18.24 17.73
N GLY A 365 1.51 18.94 16.81
CA GLY A 365 1.73 18.78 15.38
C GLY A 365 3.22 18.82 15.01
N TRP A 366 4.00 19.71 15.63
CA TRP A 366 5.41 19.88 15.30
C TRP A 366 6.29 18.65 15.63
N ILE A 367 6.01 17.93 16.72
CA ILE A 367 6.75 16.71 17.09
C ILE A 367 6.33 15.56 16.18
N GLY A 368 5.01 15.38 15.98
CA GLY A 368 4.49 14.32 15.11
C GLY A 368 5.00 14.46 13.68
N GLU A 369 4.89 15.67 13.12
CA GLU A 369 5.45 16.01 11.81
C GLU A 369 6.97 15.88 11.78
N GLY A 370 7.66 16.34 12.83
CA GLY A 370 9.13 16.25 12.93
C GLY A 370 9.62 14.80 12.89
N ILE A 371 8.98 13.90 13.63
CA ILE A 371 9.28 12.45 13.62
C ILE A 371 9.02 11.87 12.24
N ALA A 372 7.83 12.08 11.68
CA ALA A 372 7.46 11.53 10.37
C ALA A 372 8.43 11.98 9.28
N ASN A 373 8.81 13.25 9.31
CA ASN A 373 9.77 13.86 8.40
C ASN A 373 11.21 13.34 8.57
N TYR A 374 11.70 13.22 9.82
CA TYR A 374 13.02 12.64 10.09
C TYR A 374 13.08 11.20 9.59
N MET A 375 12.11 10.37 9.97
CA MET A 375 12.06 8.96 9.59
C MET A 375 11.98 8.77 8.08
N HIS A 376 11.14 9.58 7.41
CA HIS A 376 11.02 9.59 5.97
C HIS A 376 12.36 9.92 5.31
N GLY A 377 12.98 11.05 5.67
CA GLY A 377 14.23 11.49 5.05
C GLY A 377 15.42 10.56 5.30
N VAL A 378 15.52 10.01 6.50
CA VAL A 378 16.69 9.25 6.94
C VAL A 378 16.61 7.78 6.53
N TYR A 379 15.45 7.13 6.65
CA TYR A 379 15.36 5.67 6.51
C TYR A 379 14.65 5.18 5.24
N SER A 380 13.81 5.98 4.60
CA SER A 380 12.99 5.48 3.49
C SER A 380 13.70 5.52 2.14
N GLU A 381 13.32 4.58 1.27
CA GLU A 381 13.60 4.58 -0.16
C GLU A 381 12.65 5.51 -0.92
N SER A 382 11.39 5.66 -0.47
CA SER A 382 10.46 6.63 -1.08
C SER A 382 11.03 8.05 -1.13
N TYR A 383 11.86 8.41 -0.15
CA TYR A 383 12.55 9.68 -0.11
C TYR A 383 13.58 9.84 -1.23
N MET A 384 14.21 8.74 -1.66
CA MET A 384 15.15 8.76 -2.78
C MET A 384 14.48 9.23 -4.07
N LYS A 385 13.22 8.85 -4.29
CA LYS A 385 12.44 9.37 -5.43
C LYS A 385 12.15 10.86 -5.31
N MET A 386 11.94 11.37 -4.10
CA MET A 386 11.84 12.83 -3.90
C MET A 386 13.17 13.55 -4.14
N MET A 387 14.30 12.94 -3.78
CA MET A 387 15.64 13.46 -4.06
C MET A 387 15.91 13.46 -5.58
N GLU A 388 15.58 12.38 -6.29
CA GLU A 388 15.68 12.29 -7.76
C GLU A 388 14.97 13.47 -8.44
N ASP A 389 13.71 13.71 -8.08
CA ASP A 389 12.93 14.82 -8.63
C ASP A 389 13.57 16.18 -8.31
N GLY A 390 14.04 16.36 -7.07
CA GLY A 390 14.72 17.59 -6.65
C GLY A 390 16.02 17.84 -7.43
N PHE A 391 16.86 16.81 -7.55
CA PHE A 391 18.16 16.89 -8.23
C PHE A 391 18.05 17.04 -9.73
N ASN A 392 17.01 16.51 -10.35
CA ASN A 392 16.74 16.76 -11.77
C ASN A 392 16.33 18.22 -12.04
N ASN A 393 15.67 18.87 -11.08
CA ASN A 393 15.20 20.24 -11.22
C ASN A 393 16.29 21.28 -10.95
N ILE A 394 17.26 21.00 -10.08
CA ILE A 394 18.33 21.96 -9.73
C ILE A 394 19.16 22.40 -10.94
N PRO A 395 19.77 21.54 -11.77
CA PRO A 395 20.55 21.99 -12.92
C PRO A 395 19.65 22.54 -14.04
N ASN A 396 18.37 22.18 -14.07
CA ASN A 396 17.40 22.58 -15.09
C ASN A 396 16.46 23.71 -14.62
N TYR A 397 16.82 24.45 -13.57
CA TYR A 397 15.95 25.46 -12.97
C TYR A 397 15.46 26.51 -13.97
N THR A 398 16.21 26.77 -15.05
CA THR A 398 15.83 27.78 -16.04
C THR A 398 14.55 27.38 -16.79
N GLU A 399 14.37 26.09 -17.07
CA GLU A 399 13.13 25.57 -17.67
C GLU A 399 11.99 25.64 -16.64
N LEU A 400 12.22 25.19 -15.41
CA LEU A 400 11.26 25.25 -14.32
C LEU A 400 10.74 26.67 -14.08
N LEU A 401 11.66 27.65 -13.95
CA LEU A 401 11.32 29.05 -13.71
C LEU A 401 10.69 29.71 -14.94
N GLY A 402 10.96 29.21 -16.15
CA GLY A 402 10.35 29.70 -17.40
C GLY A 402 8.89 29.31 -17.59
N THR A 403 8.35 28.42 -16.74
CA THR A 403 6.94 28.02 -16.77
C THR A 403 6.01 28.92 -15.95
N GLN A 404 6.56 29.92 -15.25
CA GLN A 404 5.82 30.80 -14.36
C GLN A 404 6.12 32.28 -14.66
N ASP A 405 5.15 33.15 -14.36
CA ASP A 405 5.26 34.59 -14.56
C ASP A 405 5.96 35.24 -13.34
N PHE A 406 7.30 35.23 -13.36
CA PHE A 406 8.12 35.92 -12.37
C PHE A 406 8.60 37.29 -12.88
N THR A 407 8.80 38.23 -11.96
CA THR A 407 9.48 39.51 -12.24
C THR A 407 10.97 39.28 -12.53
N GLU A 408 11.63 40.24 -13.19
CA GLU A 408 13.07 40.17 -13.45
C GLU A 408 13.91 40.07 -12.17
N GLU A 409 13.45 40.71 -11.09
CA GLU A 409 14.11 40.70 -9.79
C GLU A 409 13.96 39.34 -9.09
N GLU A 410 12.74 38.79 -9.04
CA GLU A 410 12.49 37.43 -8.53
C GLU A 410 13.29 36.39 -9.30
N LEU A 411 13.30 36.45 -10.64
CA LEU A 411 14.10 35.54 -11.47
C LEU A 411 15.59 35.61 -11.12
N LYS A 412 16.12 36.81 -10.91
CA LYS A 412 17.54 36.99 -10.56
C LYS A 412 17.86 36.37 -9.19
N GLU A 413 17.00 36.59 -8.21
CA GLU A 413 17.16 36.01 -6.87
C GLU A 413 17.04 34.48 -6.89
N LEU A 414 16.03 33.95 -7.57
CA LEU A 414 15.81 32.51 -7.66
C LEU A 414 16.95 31.80 -8.39
N LYS A 415 17.50 32.38 -9.47
CA LYS A 415 18.70 31.85 -10.13
C LYS A 415 19.89 31.78 -9.19
N SER A 416 20.14 32.86 -8.44
CA SER A 416 21.20 32.87 -7.44
C SER A 416 20.98 31.83 -6.35
N LEU A 417 19.72 31.59 -5.95
CA LEU A 417 19.37 30.59 -4.94
C LEU A 417 19.69 29.17 -5.42
N TYR A 418 19.32 28.80 -6.65
CA TYR A 418 19.64 27.50 -7.22
C TYR A 418 21.15 27.30 -7.45
N ASP A 419 21.85 28.32 -7.93
CA ASP A 419 23.31 28.28 -8.10
C ASP A 419 24.01 28.09 -6.73
N ASN A 420 23.54 28.77 -5.70
CA ASN A 420 24.04 28.61 -4.32
C ASN A 420 23.76 27.19 -3.81
N LEU A 421 22.54 26.67 -3.99
CA LEU A 421 22.17 25.33 -3.56
C LEU A 421 23.06 24.26 -4.23
N LEU A 422 23.30 24.35 -5.54
CA LEU A 422 24.19 23.45 -6.26
C LEU A 422 25.63 23.52 -5.71
N ASN A 423 26.14 24.72 -5.45
CA ASN A 423 27.47 24.90 -4.87
C ASN A 423 27.58 24.32 -3.45
N ILE A 424 26.52 24.45 -2.64
CA ILE A 424 26.46 23.84 -1.31
C ILE A 424 26.54 22.31 -1.44
N TYR A 425 25.77 21.69 -2.33
CA TYR A 425 25.83 20.24 -2.54
C TYR A 425 27.25 19.78 -2.90
N ILE A 426 27.90 20.44 -3.86
CA ILE A 426 29.28 20.12 -4.28
C ILE A 426 30.26 20.24 -3.10
N LYS A 427 30.19 21.32 -2.31
CA LYS A 427 31.10 21.55 -1.17
C LYS A 427 30.93 20.56 -0.03
N ASN A 428 29.74 20.00 0.10
CA ASN A 428 29.37 19.01 1.10
C ASN A 428 29.45 17.57 0.59
N ASP A 429 30.12 17.33 -0.55
CA ASP A 429 30.33 15.99 -1.12
C ASP A 429 29.02 15.25 -1.43
N ILE A 430 28.01 16.00 -1.88
CA ILE A 430 26.73 15.45 -2.34
C ILE A 430 26.73 15.53 -3.86
N ASP A 431 26.97 14.39 -4.52
CA ASP A 431 26.83 14.27 -5.96
C ASP A 431 25.36 14.06 -6.33
N ILE A 432 24.76 15.11 -6.89
CA ILE A 432 23.35 15.10 -7.32
C ILE A 432 23.06 14.09 -8.44
N ASN A 433 24.10 13.55 -9.09
CA ASN A 433 23.97 12.50 -10.11
C ASN A 433 24.11 11.08 -9.54
N ASN A 434 24.44 10.94 -8.24
CA ASN A 434 24.70 9.65 -7.60
C ASN A 434 23.87 9.48 -6.31
N ILE A 435 22.57 9.26 -6.50
CA ILE A 435 21.60 9.15 -5.42
C ILE A 435 21.81 7.89 -4.57
N GLU A 436 22.33 6.81 -5.18
CA GLU A 436 22.69 5.60 -4.44
C GLU A 436 23.77 5.83 -3.38
N GLU A 437 24.73 6.72 -3.64
CA GLU A 437 25.76 7.07 -2.68
C GLU A 437 25.19 7.83 -1.48
N ILE A 438 24.30 8.78 -1.76
CA ILE A 438 23.59 9.55 -0.72
C ILE A 438 22.71 8.62 0.10
N ALA A 439 22.00 7.70 -0.57
CA ALA A 439 21.12 6.74 0.06
C ALA A 439 21.81 5.84 1.09
N LYS A 440 23.11 5.56 0.91
CA LYS A 440 23.92 4.72 1.82
C LYS A 440 24.46 5.50 3.03
N SER A 441 24.35 6.83 3.05
CA SER A 441 24.91 7.68 4.10
C SER A 441 23.83 8.47 4.83
N LYS A 442 23.56 8.08 6.08
CA LYS A 442 22.67 8.82 6.98
C LYS A 442 23.03 10.31 7.04
N ASN A 443 24.32 10.63 7.20
CA ASN A 443 24.76 12.03 7.29
C ASN A 443 24.47 12.80 6.00
N LYS A 444 24.72 12.21 4.82
CA LYS A 444 24.40 12.87 3.54
C LYS A 444 22.89 13.08 3.39
N ARG A 445 22.06 12.11 3.80
CA ARG A 445 20.59 12.26 3.85
C ARG A 445 20.15 13.39 4.77
N ILE A 446 20.72 13.50 5.97
CA ILE A 446 20.39 14.59 6.91
C ILE A 446 20.77 15.96 6.34
N VAL A 447 21.94 16.07 5.71
CA VAL A 447 22.37 17.33 5.06
C VAL A 447 21.43 17.69 3.92
N GLU A 448 21.16 16.76 3.00
CA GLU A 448 20.21 16.98 1.89
C GLU A 448 18.84 17.40 2.42
N ASN A 449 18.35 16.72 3.44
CA ASN A 449 17.03 16.98 3.99
C ASN A 449 16.91 18.40 4.58
N ASN A 450 17.93 18.83 5.33
CA ASN A 450 18.02 20.23 5.79
C ASN A 450 18.07 21.21 4.61
N LEU A 451 18.89 20.94 3.59
CA LEU A 451 19.01 21.81 2.42
C LEU A 451 17.70 21.93 1.65
N ARG A 452 17.01 20.81 1.41
CA ARG A 452 15.71 20.78 0.72
C ARG A 452 14.67 21.65 1.41
N VAL A 453 14.54 21.57 2.74
CA VAL A 453 13.52 22.34 3.47
C VAL A 453 13.90 23.80 3.64
N LEU A 454 15.16 24.12 3.95
CA LEU A 454 15.62 25.50 4.13
C LEU A 454 15.64 26.26 2.80
N HIS A 455 16.01 25.60 1.71
CA HIS A 455 15.89 26.14 0.36
C HIS A 455 14.45 26.56 0.05
N LYS A 456 13.44 25.73 0.39
CA LYS A 456 12.03 26.07 0.20
C LYS A 456 11.60 27.29 1.01
N VAL A 457 12.06 27.42 2.26
CA VAL A 457 11.80 28.62 3.09
C VAL A 457 12.33 29.87 2.38
N LYS A 458 13.56 29.83 1.87
CA LYS A 458 14.17 30.95 1.14
C LYS A 458 13.44 31.26 -0.16
N PHE A 459 13.08 30.23 -0.92
CA PHE A 459 12.32 30.34 -2.15
C PHE A 459 10.98 31.06 -1.94
N HIS A 460 10.18 30.63 -0.96
CA HIS A 460 8.90 31.25 -0.62
C HIS A 460 9.07 32.71 -0.17
N LYS A 461 10.12 33.00 0.62
CA LYS A 461 10.43 34.36 1.06
C LYS A 461 10.77 35.29 -0.11
N THR A 462 11.55 34.82 -1.09
CA THR A 462 11.85 35.60 -2.31
C THR A 462 10.59 35.93 -3.10
N LEU A 463 9.62 35.02 -3.13
CA LEU A 463 8.33 35.24 -3.80
C LEU A 463 7.31 36.05 -2.97
N GLY A 464 7.66 36.50 -1.77
CA GLY A 464 6.73 37.16 -0.87
C GLY A 464 5.52 36.30 -0.50
N ILE A 465 5.64 34.98 -0.61
CA ILE A 465 4.61 34.03 -0.19
C ILE A 465 4.59 34.05 1.33
N ASP A 466 3.49 34.55 1.90
CA ASP A 466 3.23 34.60 3.33
C ASP A 466 3.03 33.16 3.84
N LEU A 467 4.13 32.46 4.07
CA LEU A 467 4.12 31.30 4.96
C LEU A 467 3.67 31.84 6.32
N ASN A 468 2.88 31.08 7.07
CA ASN A 468 2.75 31.35 8.51
C ASN A 468 4.17 31.31 9.09
N GLU A 469 4.86 32.45 9.15
CA GLU A 469 6.24 32.55 9.64
C GLU A 469 6.34 32.06 11.09
N GLY A 470 5.17 32.01 11.72
CA GLY A 470 4.99 31.44 13.01
C GLY A 470 5.41 32.41 14.08
N ASN A 471 4.72 32.37 15.22
CA ASN A 471 5.34 32.95 16.40
C ASN A 471 6.45 32.00 16.86
N ALA A 472 7.61 32.54 17.23
CA ALA A 472 8.58 31.74 17.97
C ALA A 472 7.91 31.29 19.28
N PRO A 473 7.98 30.00 19.64
CA PRO A 473 7.58 29.53 20.96
C PRO A 473 8.21 30.40 22.04
N MET A 474 7.43 30.85 23.02
CA MET A 474 7.94 31.66 24.13
C MET A 474 8.78 30.79 25.08
N ASP A 475 8.30 29.59 25.42
CA ASP A 475 9.11 28.51 26.03
C ASP A 475 8.32 27.20 26.22
N LEU A 476 7.02 27.17 25.93
CA LEU A 476 6.19 25.97 26.10
C LEU A 476 6.35 25.03 24.90
N MET A 477 6.49 23.73 25.16
CA MET A 477 6.58 22.73 24.10
C MET A 477 5.34 22.70 23.21
N THR A 478 4.16 23.02 23.75
CA THR A 478 2.89 23.11 23.03
C THR A 478 2.82 24.28 22.03
N GLU A 479 3.71 25.26 22.16
CA GLU A 479 3.78 26.39 21.23
C GLU A 479 4.60 26.06 19.98
N GLY A 480 5.29 24.91 19.91
CA GLY A 480 6.06 24.54 18.71
C GLY A 480 5.22 24.44 17.43
N ASP A 481 3.91 24.19 17.55
CA ASP A 481 2.95 24.17 16.42
C ASP A 481 2.78 25.54 15.77
N THR A 482 3.23 26.62 16.42
CA THR A 482 3.25 27.93 15.79
C THR A 482 4.41 28.08 14.81
N MET A 483 5.43 27.21 14.78
CA MET A 483 6.57 27.34 13.86
C MET A 483 6.20 27.01 12.41
N ASP A 484 6.84 27.68 11.44
CA ASP A 484 6.79 27.27 10.04
C ASP A 484 7.16 25.78 9.88
N TYR A 485 6.38 25.05 9.08
CA TYR A 485 6.52 23.60 8.88
C TYR A 485 7.93 23.18 8.41
N HIS A 486 8.53 23.94 7.48
CA HIS A 486 9.84 23.60 6.92
C HIS A 486 10.97 23.91 7.91
N LYS A 487 10.86 25.02 8.66
CA LYS A 487 11.77 25.33 9.77
C LYS A 487 11.67 24.27 10.86
N ASN A 488 10.46 23.85 11.22
CA ASN A 488 10.23 22.82 12.21
C ASN A 488 10.94 21.52 11.84
N PHE A 489 10.86 21.10 10.58
CA PHE A 489 11.59 19.92 10.10
C PHE A 489 13.10 20.06 10.36
N SER A 490 13.74 21.13 9.89
CA SER A 490 15.18 21.31 10.09
C SER A 490 15.56 21.45 11.58
N PHE A 491 14.74 22.12 12.38
CA PHE A 491 14.93 22.22 13.83
C PHE A 491 14.83 20.85 14.53
N PHE A 492 13.85 20.03 14.15
CA PHE A 492 13.68 18.68 14.68
C PHE A 492 14.88 17.78 14.33
N ASN A 493 15.41 17.88 13.10
CA ASN A 493 16.64 17.17 12.72
C ASN A 493 17.79 17.52 13.68
N TYR A 494 17.98 18.80 13.99
CA TYR A 494 18.97 19.22 14.98
C TYR A 494 18.71 18.60 16.37
N LEU A 495 17.45 18.60 16.84
CA LEU A 495 17.14 18.02 18.13
C LEU A 495 17.46 16.52 18.20
N VAL A 496 17.23 15.77 17.11
CA VAL A 496 17.60 14.36 17.03
C VAL A 496 19.11 14.17 17.05
N GLU A 497 19.86 14.98 16.30
CA GLU A 497 21.32 14.84 16.23
C GLU A 497 22.02 15.27 17.53
N GLU A 498 21.49 16.27 18.24
CA GLU A 498 22.06 16.76 19.51
C GLU A 498 21.59 15.93 20.72
N TYR A 499 20.32 15.54 20.77
CA TYR A 499 19.72 14.91 21.96
C TYR A 499 19.30 13.45 21.78
N GLY A 500 19.42 12.91 20.57
CA GLY A 500 19.13 11.51 20.23
C GLY A 500 17.67 11.23 19.89
N LEU A 501 17.47 10.32 18.93
CA LEU A 501 16.14 9.89 18.48
C LEU A 501 15.29 9.31 19.62
N GLU A 502 15.92 8.51 20.51
CA GLU A 502 15.26 7.89 21.66
C GLU A 502 14.50 8.91 22.51
N LYS A 503 15.12 10.06 22.80
CA LYS A 503 14.50 11.12 23.59
C LYS A 503 13.30 11.72 22.87
N MET A 504 13.43 11.98 21.58
CA MET A 504 12.36 12.55 20.77
C MET A 504 11.15 11.61 20.67
N LEU A 505 11.38 10.31 20.57
CA LEU A 505 10.30 9.31 20.59
C LEU A 505 9.58 9.23 21.95
N TYR A 506 10.31 9.32 23.06
CA TYR A 506 9.66 9.39 24.39
C TYR A 506 8.81 10.64 24.56
N LEU A 507 9.24 11.79 24.00
CA LEU A 507 8.42 13.01 24.01
C LEU A 507 7.11 12.83 23.25
N ASN A 508 7.09 12.01 22.19
CA ASN A 508 5.89 11.74 21.42
C ASN A 508 4.81 10.99 22.21
N VAL A 509 5.21 10.16 23.18
CA VAL A 509 4.27 9.34 23.99
C VAL A 509 4.08 9.87 25.41
N ALA A 510 4.73 10.97 25.76
CA ALA A 510 4.60 11.61 27.07
C ALA A 510 3.42 12.62 27.09
N ASP A 511 2.83 12.83 28.27
CA ASP A 511 2.00 14.02 28.50
C ASP A 511 2.94 15.20 28.75
N PHE A 512 3.14 16.03 27.72
CA PHE A 512 3.98 17.22 27.82
C PHE A 512 3.17 18.52 27.97
N ASN A 513 1.89 18.43 28.34
CA ASN A 513 1.11 19.63 28.68
C ASN A 513 1.79 20.41 29.81
N GLY A 514 2.16 21.66 29.52
CA GLY A 514 2.86 22.53 30.46
C GLY A 514 4.36 22.26 30.59
N LEU A 515 4.95 21.32 29.84
CA LEU A 515 6.40 21.17 29.77
C LEU A 515 7.03 22.31 28.94
N THR A 516 8.16 22.80 29.43
CA THR A 516 8.98 23.80 28.74
C THR A 516 10.16 23.19 28.00
N TYR A 517 10.66 23.88 26.98
CA TYR A 517 11.93 23.52 26.33
C TYR A 517 13.07 23.43 27.36
N LYS A 518 13.09 24.34 28.34
CA LYS A 518 14.10 24.35 29.39
C LYS A 518 14.07 23.12 30.29
N GLU A 519 12.90 22.62 30.65
CA GLU A 519 12.79 21.39 31.45
C GLU A 519 13.22 20.16 30.66
N VAL A 520 12.87 20.12 29.36
CA VAL A 520 13.17 18.97 28.50
C VAL A 520 14.63 18.94 28.07
N PHE A 521 15.16 20.07 27.57
CA PHE A 521 16.48 20.16 26.93
C PHE A 521 17.53 20.90 27.77
N GLY A 522 17.13 21.49 28.91
CA GLY A 522 18.02 22.31 29.74
C GLY A 522 18.25 23.73 29.19
N LYS A 523 17.61 24.08 28.06
CA LYS A 523 17.77 25.34 27.32
C LYS A 523 16.41 25.88 26.90
N THR A 524 16.25 27.19 26.93
CA THR A 524 15.04 27.86 26.40
C THR A 524 14.96 27.69 24.88
N PHE A 525 13.79 27.93 24.30
CA PHE A 525 13.63 27.87 22.84
C PHE A 525 14.63 28.78 22.08
N GLU A 526 14.83 30.02 22.54
CA GLU A 526 15.76 30.95 21.87
C GLU A 526 17.23 30.49 21.98
N GLU A 527 17.62 29.85 23.08
CA GLU A 527 18.95 29.22 23.20
C GLU A 527 19.09 28.06 22.21
N LEU A 528 18.08 27.18 22.12
CA LEU A 528 18.06 26.06 21.17
C LEU A 528 18.08 26.52 19.71
N LYS A 529 17.42 27.63 19.40
CA LYS A 529 17.41 28.22 18.06
C LYS A 529 18.78 28.76 17.67
N VAL A 530 19.50 29.40 18.60
CA VAL A 530 20.89 29.82 18.36
C VAL A 530 21.77 28.61 18.12
N ASP A 531 21.63 27.56 18.93
CA ASP A 531 22.39 26.33 18.78
C ASP A 531 22.08 25.61 17.47
N TRP A 532 20.82 25.55 17.06
CA TRP A 532 20.40 25.00 15.77
C TRP A 532 21.07 25.74 14.60
N MET A 533 21.10 27.07 14.63
CA MET A 533 21.78 27.86 13.59
C MET A 533 23.29 27.62 13.58
N ASN A 534 23.92 27.44 14.74
CA ASN A 534 25.35 27.10 14.82
C ASN A 534 25.60 25.70 14.28
N TYR A 535 24.78 24.72 14.67
CA TYR A 535 24.83 23.35 14.18
C TYR A 535 24.79 23.30 12.64
N LEU A 536 23.87 24.04 12.00
CA LEU A 536 23.80 24.10 10.55
C LEU A 536 25.09 24.63 9.92
N LYS A 537 25.65 25.72 10.45
CA LYS A 537 26.88 26.35 9.93
C LYS A 537 28.13 25.49 10.13
N GLU A 538 28.18 24.74 11.22
CA GLU A 538 29.30 23.86 11.54
C GLU A 538 29.28 22.59 10.67
N ASN A 539 28.09 22.08 10.33
CA ASN A 539 27.94 20.79 9.67
C ASN A 539 27.66 20.89 8.16
N ILE A 540 27.20 22.04 7.67
CA ILE A 540 26.88 22.26 6.25
C ILE A 540 27.66 23.47 5.75
N LYS A 541 28.68 23.22 4.92
CA LYS A 541 29.51 24.27 4.34
C LYS A 541 28.67 25.19 3.47
N ASP A 542 28.89 26.50 3.59
CA ASP A 542 28.26 27.57 2.80
C ASP A 542 26.73 27.71 2.98
N ILE A 543 26.16 27.09 4.02
CA ILE A 543 24.72 27.14 4.30
C ILE A 543 24.19 28.56 4.49
N GLU A 544 25.02 29.51 4.92
CA GLU A 544 24.63 30.90 5.15
C GLU A 544 24.09 31.60 3.90
N SER A 545 24.40 31.08 2.70
CA SER A 545 23.87 31.61 1.44
C SER A 545 22.39 31.32 1.21
N ILE A 546 21.81 30.36 1.95
CA ILE A 546 20.37 30.01 1.86
C ILE A 546 19.59 30.24 3.17
N LEU A 547 20.26 30.50 4.30
CA LEU A 547 19.63 31.05 5.51
C LEU A 547 19.17 32.51 5.27
#